data_AF-A0A2D3VWJ1-F1
#
_entry.id   AF-A0A2D3VWJ1-F1
#
_cell.length_a   1.000
_cell.length_b   1.000
_cell.length_c   1.000
_cell.angle_alpha   90.00
_cell.angle_beta   90.00
_cell.angle_gamma   90.00
#
_symmetry.space_group_name_H-M   'P 1'
#
loop_
_entity.id
_entity.type
_entity.pdbx_description
1 polymer ?
#
loop_
_entity_poly.entity_id
_entity_poly.type
_entity_poly.pdbx_seq_one_letter_code
_entity_poly.pdbx_strand_id
1 'polypeptide(L)'
;MPNLFLGFYILLKSFFIFIFLFTSLNANLLEYKNKANTLKLSEQRYWHLLLHMSGGESEIDDARFFFAPDGKMDVKAELDATIDAFFNEIHFDDNASACRFPARKAWLKEQLDIKDFPEVHCSAYEKILERLNPKSATLVFPSAHINSPASMFGHTFIRIDSHYTSKLLSYAINYAADADPSKTNGVVFAIKGLFGGYYGEYSLLPYYEKLKEYRDTEQRDIWEYDLNLNEEEVLRMIQHIWELNNTHSRYYFFTENCSYNMLWLLEVARPSVHLREYFTYAVIPLETVHVAKEEKLIEDIKYRASKRTILLRYEEIIDKEYLHFPRALVAGEKKLSHLIDNTKINIQQKRYILEASFEYLEYSYSKNAMTKEEYLELFYTLSTARAFLGIGTNIQIQRPPEASQSHRALRLATAFGARSGEAMEFLGLRPAYHDLKDTPYGFLRGTQIEFANLELSYSKNVLKVEEATIISIASIAQRSEFFDSFSWRTKLGWDRNFVDEKTNFLATVGAGYSWGNKDAYVYFMLDPLVYVADITTVGIGTSAGLVLDGFSFMSTNIEYTNRWYDSQKKQTLFSISQNFRSSQNTQIRLIYDYKERHELREKSDENTLRTAFHYYF
;
A
#
# COMPACT_ATOMS: atom_id res chain seq x y z
N MET A 1 -1.62 85.03 10.72
CA MET A 1 -2.61 83.94 10.53
C MET A 1 -2.54 83.19 9.17
N PRO A 2 -1.37 82.87 8.54
CA PRO A 2 -1.38 81.99 7.34
C PRO A 2 -1.07 80.50 7.64
N ASN A 3 -0.42 80.19 8.76
CA ASN A 3 0.12 78.84 9.00
C ASN A 3 -0.91 77.81 9.49
N LEU A 4 -2.06 78.23 10.04
CA LEU A 4 -3.12 77.29 10.47
C LEU A 4 -3.92 76.72 9.28
N PHE A 5 -4.11 77.50 8.22
CA PHE A 5 -4.90 77.07 7.05
C PHE A 5 -4.17 76.04 6.19
N LEU A 6 -2.83 76.12 6.11
CA LEU A 6 -2.03 75.18 5.33
C LEU A 6 -2.00 73.78 5.97
N GLY A 7 -1.91 73.70 7.31
CA GLY A 7 -1.96 72.43 8.05
C GLY A 7 -3.32 71.73 7.93
N PHE A 8 -4.42 72.48 7.98
CA PHE A 8 -5.77 71.93 7.83
C PHE A 8 -6.02 71.39 6.41
N TYR A 9 -5.51 72.07 5.38
CA TYR A 9 -5.65 71.64 3.99
C TYR A 9 -4.84 70.38 3.66
N ILE A 10 -3.66 70.21 4.27
CA ILE A 10 -2.85 68.99 4.17
C ILE A 10 -3.53 67.82 4.88
N LEU A 11 -4.07 68.03 6.09
CA LEU A 11 -4.84 67.01 6.81
C LEU A 11 -6.11 66.59 6.06
N LEU A 12 -6.83 67.55 5.45
CA LEU A 12 -8.01 67.24 4.64
C LEU A 12 -7.64 66.45 3.38
N LYS A 13 -6.56 66.82 2.68
CA LYS A 13 -6.07 66.08 1.51
C LYS A 13 -5.63 64.67 1.88
N SER A 14 -4.88 64.50 2.97
CA SER A 14 -4.48 63.18 3.45
C SER A 14 -5.69 62.34 3.87
N PHE A 15 -6.71 62.95 4.48
CA PHE A 15 -7.97 62.27 4.85
C PHE A 15 -8.78 61.86 3.61
N PHE A 16 -8.89 62.71 2.59
CA PHE A 16 -9.56 62.37 1.33
C PHE A 16 -8.80 61.32 0.52
N ILE A 17 -7.46 61.36 0.49
CA ILE A 17 -6.63 60.33 -0.15
C ILE A 17 -6.79 58.99 0.59
N PHE A 18 -6.82 59.01 1.92
CA PHE A 18 -7.04 57.82 2.73
C PHE A 18 -8.43 57.22 2.51
N ILE A 19 -9.48 58.05 2.44
CA ILE A 19 -10.84 57.61 2.09
C ILE A 19 -10.91 57.05 0.66
N PHE A 20 -10.24 57.67 -0.31
CA PHE A 20 -10.26 57.21 -1.71
C PHE A 20 -9.51 55.87 -1.90
N LEU A 21 -8.41 55.66 -1.18
CA LEU A 21 -7.68 54.39 -1.15
C LEU A 21 -8.48 53.30 -0.41
N PHE A 22 -9.13 53.62 0.71
CA PHE A 22 -9.98 52.67 1.43
C PHE A 22 -11.25 52.29 0.63
N THR A 23 -11.88 53.23 -0.07
CA THR A 23 -13.10 52.98 -0.86
C THR A 23 -12.82 52.19 -2.14
N SER A 24 -11.67 52.39 -2.79
CA SER A 24 -11.28 51.63 -3.98
C SER A 24 -10.89 50.18 -3.68
N LEU A 25 -10.22 49.88 -2.56
CA LEU A 25 -9.95 48.50 -2.14
C LEU A 25 -11.24 47.74 -1.77
N ASN A 26 -12.16 48.36 -1.02
CA ASN A 26 -13.42 47.72 -0.62
C ASN A 26 -14.37 47.50 -1.81
N ALA A 27 -14.37 48.39 -2.81
CA ALA A 27 -15.15 48.21 -4.03
C ALA A 27 -14.66 47.00 -4.86
N ASN A 28 -13.34 46.81 -4.98
CA ASN A 28 -12.76 45.67 -5.70
C ASN A 28 -13.04 44.32 -5.01
N LEU A 29 -12.97 44.26 -3.68
CA LEU A 29 -13.22 43.02 -2.93
C LEU A 29 -14.65 42.50 -3.11
N LEU A 30 -15.65 43.37 -3.00
CA LEU A 30 -17.04 43.01 -3.20
C LEU A 30 -17.33 42.61 -4.65
N GLU A 31 -16.66 43.25 -5.62
CA GLU A 31 -16.72 42.87 -7.04
C GLU A 31 -16.23 41.43 -7.26
N TYR A 32 -15.06 41.07 -6.71
CA TYR A 32 -14.52 39.71 -6.85
C TYR A 32 -15.41 38.64 -6.21
N LYS A 33 -16.00 38.91 -5.05
CA LYS A 33 -16.98 37.99 -4.44
C LYS A 33 -18.23 37.84 -5.29
N ASN A 34 -18.76 38.94 -5.83
CA ASN A 34 -19.92 38.89 -6.73
C ASN A 34 -19.60 38.12 -8.02
N LYS A 35 -18.39 38.30 -8.57
CA LYS A 35 -17.90 37.53 -9.71
C LYS A 35 -17.77 36.05 -9.36
N ALA A 36 -17.20 35.71 -8.20
CA ALA A 36 -17.08 34.34 -7.72
C ALA A 36 -18.45 33.64 -7.60
N ASN A 37 -19.44 34.35 -7.06
CA ASN A 37 -20.82 33.87 -6.97
C ASN A 37 -21.46 33.69 -8.36
N THR A 38 -21.24 34.63 -9.28
CA THR A 38 -21.77 34.57 -10.65
C THR A 38 -21.18 33.38 -11.43
N LEU A 39 -19.89 33.12 -11.24
CA LEU A 39 -19.18 31.97 -11.82
C LEU A 39 -19.42 30.67 -11.05
N LYS A 40 -20.16 30.72 -9.95
CA LYS A 40 -20.45 29.60 -9.06
C LYS A 40 -19.18 28.86 -8.63
N LEU A 41 -18.13 29.61 -8.30
CA LEU A 41 -16.82 29.02 -7.95
C LEU A 41 -16.92 28.07 -6.75
N SER A 42 -17.81 28.32 -5.79
CA SER A 42 -18.04 27.43 -4.64
C SER A 42 -18.68 26.09 -5.01
N GLU A 43 -19.32 25.98 -6.19
CA GLU A 43 -19.88 24.75 -6.75
C GLU A 43 -18.88 24.02 -7.65
N GLN A 44 -17.73 24.63 -7.99
CA GLN A 44 -16.76 24.01 -8.88
C GLN A 44 -16.00 22.88 -8.20
N ARG A 45 -15.83 21.78 -8.94
CA ARG A 45 -15.12 20.58 -8.49
C ARG A 45 -13.73 20.89 -7.92
N TYR A 46 -12.96 21.75 -8.57
CA TYR A 46 -11.59 22.04 -8.11
C TYR A 46 -11.56 22.71 -6.74
N TRP A 47 -12.54 23.55 -6.42
CA TRP A 47 -12.66 24.11 -5.08
C TRP A 47 -12.92 23.03 -4.04
N HIS A 48 -13.80 22.08 -4.36
CA HIS A 48 -14.09 20.94 -3.50
C HIS A 48 -12.87 20.05 -3.31
N LEU A 49 -12.02 19.90 -4.33
CA LEU A 49 -10.73 19.22 -4.22
C LEU A 49 -9.77 19.91 -3.27
N LEU A 50 -9.58 21.23 -3.42
CA LEU A 50 -8.70 22.01 -2.54
C LEU A 50 -9.17 22.02 -1.09
N LEU A 51 -10.46 21.77 -0.85
CA LEU A 51 -11.04 21.67 0.49
C LEU A 51 -11.19 20.23 0.99
N HIS A 52 -10.82 19.21 0.22
CA HIS A 52 -11.04 17.79 0.57
C HIS A 52 -12.51 17.45 0.90
N MET A 53 -13.45 18.02 0.13
CA MET A 53 -14.89 17.82 0.38
C MET A 53 -15.39 16.45 -0.07
N SER A 54 -15.98 15.71 0.86
CA SER A 54 -16.56 14.39 0.66
C SER A 54 -17.91 14.31 1.40
N GLY A 55 -18.99 13.94 0.69
CA GLY A 55 -20.31 13.83 1.33
C GLY A 55 -20.88 15.13 1.94
N GLY A 56 -20.35 16.31 1.56
CA GLY A 56 -20.79 17.61 2.08
C GLY A 56 -20.01 18.15 3.28
N GLU A 57 -18.96 17.45 3.71
CA GLU A 57 -18.02 17.88 4.76
C GLU A 57 -16.58 17.71 4.25
N SER A 58 -15.65 18.55 4.72
CA SER A 58 -14.22 18.33 4.47
C SER A 58 -13.67 17.19 5.32
N GLU A 59 -12.87 16.32 4.71
CA GLU A 59 -12.15 15.27 5.43
C GLU A 59 -10.94 15.80 6.24
N ILE A 60 -10.55 17.07 6.05
CA ILE A 60 -9.53 17.71 6.89
C ILE A 60 -10.17 18.15 8.22
N ASP A 61 -9.66 17.60 9.33
CA ASP A 61 -10.20 17.85 10.67
C ASP A 61 -9.58 19.07 11.37
N ASP A 62 -8.44 19.55 10.88
CA ASP A 62 -7.74 20.68 11.47
C ASP A 62 -8.44 22.02 11.17
N ALA A 63 -9.04 22.63 12.20
CA ALA A 63 -9.72 23.93 12.08
C ALA A 63 -8.81 25.03 11.53
N ARG A 64 -7.48 24.93 11.68
CA ARG A 64 -6.56 25.91 11.12
C ARG A 64 -6.60 25.91 9.60
N PHE A 65 -6.94 24.80 8.94
CA PHE A 65 -6.97 24.69 7.48
C PHE A 65 -8.05 25.58 6.81
N PHE A 66 -9.05 26.02 7.58
CA PHE A 66 -10.13 26.86 7.10
C PHE A 66 -9.95 28.30 7.55
N PHE A 67 -10.32 29.26 6.70
CA PHE A 67 -10.44 30.66 7.10
C PHE A 67 -11.79 30.95 7.76
N ALA A 68 -12.87 30.33 7.27
CA ALA A 68 -14.19 30.43 7.83
C ALA A 68 -14.36 29.45 9.01
N PRO A 69 -14.94 29.87 10.15
CA PRO A 69 -15.21 28.99 11.30
C PRO A 69 -16.06 27.76 10.94
N ASP A 70 -16.95 27.88 9.95
CA ASP A 70 -17.81 26.83 9.41
C ASP A 70 -17.32 26.31 8.04
N GLY A 71 -16.11 26.67 7.61
CA GLY A 71 -15.57 26.35 6.29
C GLY A 71 -15.43 24.86 6.00
N LYS A 72 -15.39 24.03 7.05
CA LYS A 72 -15.46 22.55 6.94
C LYS A 72 -16.76 22.06 6.33
N MET A 73 -17.87 22.78 6.56
CA MET A 73 -19.23 22.40 6.11
C MET A 73 -19.79 23.36 5.06
N ASP A 74 -19.34 24.63 5.05
CA ASP A 74 -19.81 25.66 4.14
C ASP A 74 -18.69 26.09 3.18
N VAL A 75 -18.67 25.44 2.02
CA VAL A 75 -17.72 25.71 0.93
C VAL A 75 -17.81 27.14 0.39
N LYS A 76 -18.97 27.79 0.50
CA LYS A 76 -19.17 29.16 0.03
C LYS A 76 -18.63 30.14 1.05
N ALA A 77 -18.91 29.93 2.34
CA ALA A 77 -18.32 30.71 3.42
C ALA A 77 -16.79 30.65 3.38
N GLU A 78 -16.21 29.46 3.17
CA GLU A 78 -14.76 29.30 3.04
C GLU A 78 -14.18 30.02 1.82
N LEU A 79 -14.90 30.01 0.68
CA LEU A 79 -14.47 30.73 -0.51
C LEU A 79 -14.46 32.24 -0.28
N ASP A 80 -15.55 32.78 0.27
CA ASP A 80 -15.69 34.20 0.56
C ASP A 80 -14.63 34.65 1.59
N ALA A 81 -14.36 33.83 2.61
CA ALA A 81 -13.33 34.09 3.62
C ALA A 81 -11.90 33.98 3.06
N THR A 82 -11.66 33.07 2.12
CA THR A 82 -10.36 32.97 1.43
C THR A 82 -10.08 34.22 0.60
N ILE A 83 -11.09 34.72 -0.14
CA ILE A 83 -10.97 35.98 -0.89
C ILE A 83 -10.69 37.14 0.07
N ASP A 84 -11.42 37.23 1.19
CA ASP A 84 -11.17 38.26 2.21
C ASP A 84 -9.75 38.20 2.77
N ALA A 85 -9.25 37.01 3.10
CA ALA A 85 -7.94 36.81 3.68
C ALA A 85 -6.82 37.29 2.74
N PHE A 86 -6.93 36.99 1.43
CA PHE A 86 -5.92 37.41 0.47
C PHE A 86 -5.91 38.91 0.18
N PHE A 87 -7.06 39.59 0.24
CA PHE A 87 -7.13 41.05 0.01
C PHE A 87 -6.87 41.87 1.27
N ASN A 88 -7.19 41.34 2.45
CA ASN A 88 -7.02 42.01 3.75
C ASN A 88 -5.82 41.45 4.51
N GLU A 89 -4.71 41.28 3.80
CA GLU A 89 -3.52 40.66 4.37
C GLU A 89 -2.93 41.51 5.50
N ILE A 90 -2.61 40.86 6.63
CA ILE A 90 -2.06 41.51 7.83
C ILE A 90 -0.56 41.22 8.01
N HIS A 91 -0.06 40.15 7.38
CA HIS A 91 1.34 39.76 7.39
C HIS A 91 1.90 39.78 5.96
N PHE A 92 3.08 40.35 5.77
CA PHE A 92 3.71 40.46 4.44
C PHE A 92 4.95 39.58 4.27
N ASP A 93 5.11 38.62 5.19
CA ASP A 93 6.17 37.61 5.25
C ASP A 93 5.58 36.19 5.09
N ASP A 94 6.35 35.15 5.47
CA ASP A 94 5.93 33.74 5.37
C ASP A 94 4.63 33.41 6.12
N ASN A 95 4.17 34.26 7.06
CA ASN A 95 2.92 34.08 7.78
C ASN A 95 1.70 34.65 7.04
N ALA A 96 1.88 35.26 5.87
CA ALA A 96 0.77 35.78 5.06
C ALA A 96 -0.19 34.65 4.66
N SER A 97 -1.49 34.95 4.62
CA SER A 97 -2.54 34.03 4.17
C SER A 97 -2.22 33.51 2.76
N ALA A 98 -1.77 34.40 1.88
CA ALA A 98 -1.36 34.11 0.51
C ALA A 98 -0.10 33.20 0.41
N CYS A 99 0.78 33.21 1.40
CA CYS A 99 1.94 32.30 1.47
C CYS A 99 1.56 30.94 2.05
N ARG A 100 0.53 30.89 2.89
CA ARG A 100 -0.01 29.66 3.45
C ARG A 100 -0.83 28.85 2.45
N PHE A 101 -1.59 29.52 1.59
CA PHE A 101 -2.49 28.89 0.61
C PHE A 101 -2.16 29.22 -0.86
N PRO A 102 -0.98 28.82 -1.37
CA PRO A 102 -0.56 29.14 -2.73
C PRO A 102 -1.42 28.47 -3.82
N ALA A 103 -2.01 27.30 -3.58
CA ALA A 103 -2.86 26.64 -4.57
C ALA A 103 -4.20 27.37 -4.71
N ARG A 104 -4.83 27.72 -3.57
CA ARG A 104 -6.06 28.54 -3.55
C ARG A 104 -5.80 29.92 -4.18
N LYS A 105 -4.66 30.55 -3.87
CA LYS A 105 -4.25 31.83 -4.48
C LYS A 105 -4.11 31.72 -5.99
N ALA A 106 -3.38 30.72 -6.48
CA ALA A 106 -3.16 30.53 -7.91
C ALA A 106 -4.48 30.30 -8.65
N TRP A 107 -5.34 29.45 -8.11
CA TRP A 107 -6.65 29.15 -8.69
C TRP A 107 -7.59 30.37 -8.71
N LEU A 108 -7.71 31.11 -7.60
CA LEU A 108 -8.54 32.31 -7.57
C LEU A 108 -8.02 33.40 -8.51
N LYS A 109 -6.68 33.54 -8.63
CA LYS A 109 -6.08 34.47 -9.58
C LYS A 109 -6.53 34.18 -11.01
N GLU A 110 -6.51 32.91 -11.40
CA GLU A 110 -6.96 32.44 -12.71
C GLU A 110 -8.47 32.61 -12.92
N GLN A 111 -9.30 32.08 -12.02
CA GLN A 111 -10.77 32.06 -12.19
C GLN A 111 -11.40 33.46 -12.15
N LEU A 112 -10.84 34.36 -11.35
CA LEU A 112 -11.39 35.71 -11.15
C LEU A 112 -10.68 36.77 -12.00
N ASP A 113 -9.68 36.40 -12.81
CA ASP A 113 -8.85 37.31 -13.60
C ASP A 113 -8.30 38.45 -12.73
N ILE A 114 -7.79 38.09 -11.55
CA ILE A 114 -7.25 39.05 -10.58
C ILE A 114 -5.89 39.50 -11.11
N LYS A 115 -5.74 40.81 -11.35
CA LYS A 115 -4.46 41.38 -11.80
C LYS A 115 -3.37 41.10 -10.78
N ASP A 116 -3.54 41.62 -9.56
CA ASP A 116 -2.61 41.42 -8.46
C ASP A 116 -3.35 41.34 -7.12
N PHE A 117 -2.96 40.36 -6.31
CA PHE A 117 -3.19 40.37 -4.87
C PHE A 117 -2.17 41.31 -4.21
N PRO A 118 -2.40 41.74 -2.95
CA PRO A 118 -1.35 42.35 -2.14
C PRO A 118 -0.03 41.58 -2.25
N GLU A 119 1.07 42.32 -2.46
CA GLU A 119 2.40 41.75 -2.60
C GLU A 119 2.91 41.24 -1.25
N VAL A 120 3.29 39.97 -1.19
CA VAL A 120 3.76 39.27 0.02
C VAL A 120 5.03 38.50 -0.29
N HIS A 121 5.92 38.36 0.69
CA HIS A 121 7.19 37.65 0.52
C HIS A 121 7.11 36.24 1.10
N CYS A 122 7.00 35.22 0.25
CA CYS A 122 6.86 33.83 0.65
C CYS A 122 8.19 33.06 0.59
N SER A 123 9.22 33.59 1.28
CA SER A 123 10.60 33.09 1.25
C SER A 123 10.73 31.59 1.57
N ALA A 124 9.97 31.07 2.54
CA ALA A 124 10.01 29.66 2.92
C ALA A 124 9.43 28.76 1.82
N TYR A 125 8.28 29.16 1.26
CA TYR A 125 7.62 28.44 0.17
C TYR A 125 8.49 28.45 -1.10
N GLU A 126 9.02 29.62 -1.47
CA GLU A 126 9.89 29.78 -2.64
C GLU A 126 11.15 28.92 -2.54
N LYS A 127 11.81 28.89 -1.37
CA LYS A 127 12.98 28.02 -1.14
C LYS A 127 12.65 26.54 -1.30
N ILE A 128 11.50 26.10 -0.80
CA ILE A 128 11.08 24.70 -0.93
C ILE A 128 10.72 24.37 -2.37
N LEU A 129 10.02 25.26 -3.08
CA LEU A 129 9.69 25.06 -4.48
C LEU A 129 10.95 25.03 -5.37
N GLU A 130 11.92 25.91 -5.14
CA GLU A 130 13.21 25.93 -5.84
C GLU A 130 14.00 24.64 -5.59
N ARG A 131 14.02 24.18 -4.32
CA ARG A 131 14.70 22.93 -3.93
C ARG A 131 14.04 21.70 -4.55
N LEU A 132 12.71 21.65 -4.61
CA LEU A 132 11.96 20.54 -5.20
C LEU A 132 12.06 20.52 -6.71
N ASN A 133 11.98 21.71 -7.34
CA ASN A 133 11.98 21.90 -8.79
C ASN A 133 11.12 20.84 -9.51
N PRO A 134 9.81 20.75 -9.20
CA PRO A 134 8.96 19.65 -9.62
C PRO A 134 8.80 19.62 -11.15
N LYS A 135 9.01 18.45 -11.75
CA LYS A 135 8.89 18.24 -13.21
C LYS A 135 7.96 17.12 -13.59
N SER A 136 8.00 16.02 -12.84
CA SER A 136 7.12 14.88 -13.05
C SER A 136 6.81 14.21 -11.72
N ALA A 137 5.82 13.33 -11.72
CA ALA A 137 5.43 12.57 -10.55
C ALA A 137 5.37 11.08 -10.89
N THR A 138 5.65 10.24 -9.89
CA THR A 138 5.59 8.78 -9.99
C THR A 138 4.73 8.25 -8.85
N LEU A 139 3.72 7.45 -9.15
CA LEU A 139 3.02 6.66 -8.14
C LEU A 139 3.88 5.45 -7.79
N VAL A 140 4.29 5.32 -6.54
CA VAL A 140 5.16 4.24 -6.07
C VAL A 140 4.34 3.26 -5.23
N PHE A 141 4.39 1.98 -5.60
CA PHE A 141 3.75 0.87 -4.90
C PHE A 141 4.80 -0.16 -4.47
N PRO A 142 5.23 -0.14 -3.21
CA PRO A 142 5.93 -1.28 -2.65
C PRO A 142 4.95 -2.44 -2.41
N SER A 143 5.35 -3.65 -2.81
CA SER A 143 4.53 -4.86 -2.71
C SER A 143 4.20 -5.24 -1.26
N ALA A 144 3.35 -6.25 -1.09
CA ALA A 144 3.07 -6.84 0.22
C ALA A 144 4.37 -7.27 0.94
N HIS A 145 4.39 -7.15 2.27
CA HIS A 145 5.44 -7.73 3.12
C HIS A 145 4.98 -9.08 3.68
N ILE A 146 5.54 -10.19 3.18
CA ILE A 146 5.06 -11.52 3.54
C ILE A 146 5.06 -11.78 5.07
N ASN A 147 6.05 -11.29 5.82
CA ASN A 147 6.20 -11.58 7.27
C ASN A 147 5.67 -10.49 8.22
N SER A 148 4.81 -9.56 7.78
CA SER A 148 4.31 -8.47 8.62
C SER A 148 2.83 -8.18 8.32
N PRO A 149 1.87 -8.57 9.19
CA PRO A 149 0.44 -8.35 8.96
C PRO A 149 0.09 -6.89 8.62
N ALA A 150 0.72 -5.92 9.29
CA ALA A 150 0.45 -4.50 9.07
C ALA A 150 0.96 -4.00 7.71
N SER A 151 2.02 -4.61 7.16
CA SER A 151 2.63 -4.23 5.87
C SER A 151 2.25 -5.19 4.73
N MET A 152 1.46 -6.25 5.01
CA MET A 152 0.96 -7.20 4.01
C MET A 152 -0.03 -6.55 3.03
N PHE A 153 -0.65 -5.42 3.40
CA PHE A 153 -1.60 -4.69 2.55
C PHE A 153 -0.96 -3.96 1.37
N GLY A 154 0.36 -3.77 1.39
CA GLY A 154 1.03 -2.82 0.52
C GLY A 154 0.78 -1.37 0.97
N HIS A 155 1.32 -0.43 0.21
CA HIS A 155 1.19 1.01 0.46
C HIS A 155 1.38 1.74 -0.85
N THR A 156 0.80 2.92 -1.04
CA THR A 156 1.17 3.79 -2.17
C THR A 156 1.56 5.18 -1.70
N PHE A 157 2.56 5.75 -2.34
CA PHE A 157 3.01 7.11 -2.11
C PHE A 157 3.47 7.75 -3.43
N ILE A 158 3.64 9.07 -3.47
CA ILE A 158 4.03 9.77 -4.70
C ILE A 158 5.48 10.23 -4.59
N ARG A 159 6.31 9.92 -5.58
CA ARG A 159 7.63 10.53 -5.74
C ARG A 159 7.55 11.71 -6.70
N ILE A 160 8.21 12.81 -6.34
CA ILE A 160 8.34 14.01 -7.15
C ILE A 160 9.74 14.06 -7.73
N ASP A 161 9.80 14.09 -9.05
CA ASP A 161 11.03 14.08 -9.80
C ASP A 161 11.36 15.49 -10.30
N SER A 162 12.64 15.81 -10.27
CA SER A 162 13.23 17.08 -10.71
C SER A 162 14.10 16.87 -11.95
N HIS A 163 14.77 17.93 -12.42
CA HIS A 163 15.75 17.84 -13.51
C HIS A 163 16.98 17.00 -13.18
N TYR A 164 17.23 16.67 -11.90
CA TYR A 164 18.36 15.85 -11.53
C TYR A 164 18.20 14.41 -12.04
N THR A 165 19.23 13.89 -12.70
CA THR A 165 19.20 12.52 -13.26
C THR A 165 19.12 11.44 -12.18
N SER A 166 19.59 11.73 -10.96
CA SER A 166 19.56 10.78 -9.85
C SER A 166 18.23 10.83 -9.10
N LYS A 167 17.42 9.77 -9.26
CA LYS A 167 16.17 9.55 -8.51
C LYS A 167 16.36 9.52 -6.99
N LEU A 168 17.57 9.28 -6.48
CA LEU A 168 17.84 9.27 -5.03
C LEU A 168 17.76 10.66 -4.39
N LEU A 169 17.83 11.72 -5.21
CA LEU A 169 17.70 13.11 -4.78
C LEU A 169 16.24 13.61 -4.85
N SER A 170 15.33 12.78 -5.37
CA SER A 170 13.89 13.07 -5.42
C SER A 170 13.26 13.04 -4.02
N TYR A 171 12.06 13.60 -3.91
CA TYR A 171 11.27 13.60 -2.67
C TYR A 171 10.07 12.68 -2.79
N ALA A 172 9.66 12.10 -1.67
CA ALA A 172 8.50 11.25 -1.52
C ALA A 172 7.46 11.98 -0.65
N ILE A 173 6.26 12.11 -1.19
CA ILE A 173 5.07 12.55 -0.48
C ILE A 173 4.42 11.30 0.10
N ASN A 174 4.32 11.25 1.42
CA ASN A 174 3.79 10.12 2.15
C ASN A 174 2.67 10.59 3.08
N TYR A 175 1.66 9.74 3.28
CA TYR A 175 0.63 9.95 4.29
C TYR A 175 0.66 8.77 5.27
N ALA A 176 0.73 9.05 6.56
CA ALA A 176 0.85 8.03 7.59
C ALA A 176 0.12 8.44 8.87
N ALA A 177 -0.33 7.45 9.62
CA ALA A 177 -0.89 7.65 10.96
C ALA A 177 0.21 8.14 11.92
N ASP A 178 -0.08 9.20 12.67
CA ASP A 178 0.72 9.64 13.80
C ASP A 178 0.49 8.69 14.98
N ALA A 179 1.27 7.61 15.01
CA ALA A 179 1.28 6.64 16.09
C ALA A 179 2.69 6.56 16.67
N ASP A 180 2.86 7.01 17.92
CA ASP A 180 4.12 6.89 18.65
C ASP A 180 4.48 5.39 18.81
N PRO A 181 5.52 4.89 18.09
CA PRO A 181 5.86 3.47 18.13
C PRO A 181 6.39 3.04 19.50
N SER A 182 6.88 3.98 20.31
CA SER A 182 7.42 3.71 21.65
C SER A 182 6.34 3.52 22.72
N LYS A 183 5.09 3.90 22.42
CA LYS A 183 3.97 3.87 23.39
C LYS A 183 2.81 2.97 22.98
N THR A 184 2.82 2.42 21.75
CA THR A 184 1.65 1.76 21.18
C THR A 184 1.89 0.28 20.96
N ASN A 185 1.17 -0.58 21.70
CA ASN A 185 1.14 -2.02 21.47
C ASN A 185 0.56 -2.32 20.07
N GLY A 186 1.18 -3.21 19.28
CA GLY A 186 0.75 -3.56 17.92
C GLY A 186 -0.72 -4.01 17.79
N VAL A 187 -1.29 -4.65 18.82
CA VAL A 187 -2.72 -5.03 18.85
C VAL A 187 -3.60 -3.80 19.07
N VAL A 188 -3.20 -2.89 19.97
CA VAL A 188 -3.89 -1.62 20.20
C VAL A 188 -3.81 -0.73 18.97
N PHE A 189 -2.68 -0.75 18.27
CA PHE A 189 -2.48 -0.06 16.99
C PHE A 189 -3.44 -0.56 15.92
N ALA A 190 -3.54 -1.88 15.73
CA ALA A 190 -4.48 -2.46 14.79
C ALA A 190 -5.93 -2.10 15.12
N ILE A 191 -6.36 -2.24 16.39
CA ILE A 191 -7.74 -1.93 16.81
C ILE A 191 -8.04 -0.44 16.63
N LYS A 192 -7.17 0.46 17.11
CA LYS A 192 -7.38 1.91 16.93
C LYS A 192 -7.41 2.30 15.46
N GLY A 193 -6.53 1.74 14.63
CA GLY A 193 -6.50 1.98 13.19
C GLY A 193 -7.77 1.54 12.46
N LEU A 194 -8.40 0.46 12.91
CA LEU A 194 -9.69 -0.01 12.38
C LEU A 194 -10.85 0.95 12.69
N PHE A 195 -10.79 1.69 13.80
CA PHE A 195 -11.87 2.58 14.26
C PHE A 195 -11.55 4.07 14.13
N GLY A 196 -10.52 4.47 13.38
CA GLY A 196 -10.18 5.88 13.17
C GLY A 196 -9.55 6.58 14.37
N GLY A 197 -8.85 5.82 15.23
CA GLY A 197 -8.26 6.29 16.48
C GLY A 197 -6.92 7.01 16.34
N TYR A 198 -6.50 7.33 15.12
CA TYR A 198 -5.28 8.07 14.79
C TYR A 198 -5.59 9.24 13.89
N TYR A 199 -4.81 10.30 14.05
CA TYR A 199 -4.68 11.32 13.01
C TYR A 199 -3.63 10.86 12.01
N GLY A 200 -3.84 11.19 10.74
CA GLY A 200 -2.84 11.05 9.70
C GLY A 200 -2.38 12.40 9.20
N GLU A 201 -1.14 12.43 8.74
CA GLU A 201 -0.47 13.64 8.28
C GLU A 201 0.31 13.39 6.98
N TYR A 202 0.36 14.42 6.13
CA TYR A 202 1.23 14.43 4.97
C TYR A 202 2.66 14.76 5.38
N SER A 203 3.62 14.08 4.76
CA SER A 203 5.04 14.28 4.99
C SER A 203 5.80 14.29 3.67
N LEU A 204 6.80 15.16 3.59
CA LEU A 204 7.69 15.26 2.44
C LEU A 204 9.10 14.85 2.85
N LEU A 205 9.52 13.67 2.41
CA LEU A 205 10.75 13.01 2.86
C LEU A 205 11.68 12.72 1.69
N PRO A 206 13.00 12.65 1.87
CA PRO A 206 13.90 12.20 0.81
C PRO A 206 13.56 10.78 0.34
N TYR A 207 13.51 10.55 -0.98
CA TYR A 207 13.10 9.26 -1.53
C TYR A 207 14.04 8.11 -1.13
N TYR A 208 15.33 8.38 -0.97
CA TYR A 208 16.28 7.35 -0.53
C TYR A 208 15.94 6.76 0.84
N GLU A 209 15.29 7.52 1.74
CA GLU A 209 14.86 7.02 3.05
C GLU A 209 13.74 6.00 2.89
N LYS A 210 12.79 6.26 1.99
CA LYS A 210 11.70 5.33 1.66
C LYS A 210 12.20 4.09 0.93
N LEU A 211 13.24 4.22 0.10
CA LEU A 211 13.91 3.05 -0.47
C LEU A 211 14.58 2.21 0.64
N LYS A 212 15.29 2.84 1.57
CA LYS A 212 15.92 2.13 2.69
C LYS A 212 14.88 1.41 3.56
N GLU A 213 13.78 2.08 3.88
CA GLU A 213 12.66 1.49 4.64
C GLU A 213 12.07 0.29 3.89
N TYR A 214 11.59 0.49 2.67
CA TYR A 214 10.79 -0.53 1.98
C TYR A 214 11.63 -1.62 1.30
N ARG A 215 12.69 -1.25 0.58
CA ARG A 215 13.50 -2.19 -0.20
C ARG A 215 14.49 -2.96 0.68
N ASP A 216 15.10 -2.27 1.64
CA ASP A 216 16.23 -2.81 2.41
C ASP A 216 15.77 -3.42 3.74
N THR A 217 15.03 -2.66 4.55
CA THR A 217 14.58 -3.11 5.88
C THR A 217 13.36 -4.04 5.81
N GLU A 218 12.34 -3.65 5.05
CA GLU A 218 11.11 -4.41 4.83
C GLU A 218 11.22 -5.42 3.67
N GLN A 219 12.27 -5.35 2.85
CA GLN A 219 12.53 -6.34 1.81
C GLN A 219 11.38 -6.52 0.80
N ARG A 220 10.70 -5.42 0.45
CA ARG A 220 9.59 -5.38 -0.50
C ARG A 220 10.09 -4.95 -1.85
N ASP A 221 9.62 -5.63 -2.90
CA ASP A 221 9.87 -5.17 -4.25
C ASP A 221 9.04 -3.90 -4.49
N ILE A 222 9.54 -2.99 -5.32
CA ILE A 222 8.90 -1.70 -5.56
C ILE A 222 8.56 -1.56 -7.04
N TRP A 223 7.30 -1.23 -7.30
CA TRP A 223 6.80 -0.79 -8.59
C TRP A 223 6.71 0.73 -8.62
N GLU A 224 7.30 1.34 -9.63
CA GLU A 224 7.27 2.78 -9.89
C GLU A 224 6.48 3.01 -11.18
N TYR A 225 5.34 3.70 -11.07
CA TYR A 225 4.46 4.04 -12.18
C TYR A 225 4.66 5.53 -12.49
N ASP A 226 5.46 5.82 -13.51
CA ASP A 226 5.69 7.20 -13.93
C ASP A 226 4.36 7.74 -14.49
N LEU A 227 3.93 8.90 -14.01
CA LEU A 227 2.62 9.46 -14.34
C LEU A 227 2.74 10.46 -15.49
N ASN A 228 1.80 10.44 -16.42
CA ASN A 228 1.73 11.37 -17.55
C ASN A 228 1.22 12.78 -17.16
N LEU A 229 1.58 13.27 -15.98
CA LEU A 229 1.27 14.62 -15.51
C LEU A 229 2.25 15.63 -16.11
N ASN A 230 1.75 16.77 -16.56
CA ASN A 230 2.60 17.88 -17.02
C ASN A 230 3.14 18.71 -15.82
N GLU A 231 4.11 19.58 -16.09
CA GLU A 231 4.76 20.38 -15.03
C GLU A 231 3.76 21.27 -14.25
N GLU A 232 2.75 21.83 -14.90
CA GLU A 232 1.73 22.65 -14.25
C GLU A 232 0.84 21.83 -13.32
N GLU A 233 0.44 20.63 -13.75
CA GLU A 233 -0.34 19.69 -12.92
C GLU A 233 0.46 19.25 -11.69
N VAL A 234 1.76 18.94 -11.85
CA VAL A 234 2.62 18.62 -10.71
C VAL A 234 2.81 19.83 -9.80
N LEU A 235 2.96 21.03 -10.35
CA LEU A 235 3.07 22.26 -9.56
C LEU A 235 1.80 22.51 -8.72
N ARG A 236 0.60 22.34 -9.29
CA ARG A 236 -0.67 22.45 -8.54
C ARG A 236 -0.71 21.49 -7.35
N MET A 237 -0.28 20.24 -7.57
CA MET A 237 -0.18 19.26 -6.50
C MET A 237 0.78 19.70 -5.40
N ILE A 238 1.99 20.18 -5.75
CA ILE A 238 2.97 20.67 -4.76
C ILE A 238 2.46 21.89 -4.00
N GLN A 239 1.83 22.83 -4.70
CA GLN A 239 1.18 23.98 -4.08
C GLN A 239 0.18 23.53 -3.03
N HIS A 240 -0.65 22.53 -3.33
CA HIS A 240 -1.66 22.05 -2.39
C HIS A 240 -1.06 21.24 -1.23
N ILE A 241 -0.02 20.43 -1.46
CA ILE A 241 0.72 19.74 -0.39
C ILE A 241 1.27 20.74 0.62
N TRP A 242 1.72 21.91 0.17
CA TRP A 242 2.14 22.99 1.06
C TRP A 242 1.00 23.48 1.96
N GLU A 243 -0.23 23.62 1.43
CA GLU A 243 -1.41 24.03 2.20
C GLU A 243 -1.79 23.02 3.29
N LEU A 244 -1.51 21.74 3.02
CA LEU A 244 -1.76 20.62 3.92
C LEU A 244 -0.67 20.46 5.00
N ASN A 245 0.41 21.24 4.94
CA ASN A 245 1.51 21.13 5.89
C ASN A 245 1.03 21.43 7.34
N ASN A 246 1.38 20.54 8.28
CA ASN A 246 0.93 20.58 9.68
C ASN A 246 -0.60 20.55 9.88
N THR A 247 -1.35 20.00 8.91
CA THR A 247 -2.76 19.68 9.07
C THR A 247 -2.93 18.18 9.35
N HIS A 248 -4.04 17.82 10.00
CA HIS A 248 -4.39 16.45 10.29
C HIS A 248 -5.81 16.11 9.84
N SER A 249 -6.01 14.84 9.49
CA SER A 249 -7.31 14.23 9.25
C SER A 249 -7.38 12.87 9.94
N ARG A 250 -8.57 12.35 10.21
CA ARG A 250 -8.71 10.99 10.73
C ARG A 250 -8.07 9.97 9.79
N TYR A 251 -7.47 8.94 10.38
CA TYR A 251 -6.82 7.85 9.64
C TYR A 251 -7.58 6.54 9.85
N TYR A 252 -8.23 6.06 8.79
CA TYR A 252 -8.94 4.78 8.78
C TYR A 252 -8.23 3.77 7.89
N PHE A 253 -7.92 2.58 8.42
CA PHE A 253 -7.10 1.58 7.70
C PHE A 253 -7.74 1.12 6.37
N PHE A 254 -9.07 0.98 6.34
CA PHE A 254 -9.77 0.49 5.14
C PHE A 254 -10.19 1.60 4.19
N THR A 255 -10.40 2.84 4.62
CA THR A 255 -10.95 3.92 3.79
C THR A 255 -9.97 5.07 3.64
N GLU A 256 -9.91 5.98 4.62
CA GLU A 256 -9.09 7.20 4.64
C GLU A 256 -7.62 6.89 4.98
N ASN A 257 -7.04 5.94 4.25
CA ASN A 257 -5.66 5.50 4.43
C ASN A 257 -4.69 6.28 3.54
N CYS A 258 -3.42 5.90 3.62
CA CYS A 258 -2.33 6.40 2.78
C CYS A 258 -2.64 6.43 1.28
N SER A 259 -3.20 5.34 0.75
CA SER A 259 -3.45 5.20 -0.67
C SER A 259 -4.58 6.10 -1.14
N TYR A 260 -5.63 6.24 -0.33
CA TYR A 260 -6.72 7.18 -0.59
C TYR A 260 -6.25 8.63 -0.66
N ASN A 261 -5.40 9.04 0.27
CA ASN A 261 -4.84 10.39 0.32
C ASN A 261 -3.95 10.71 -0.90
N MET A 262 -3.31 9.71 -1.52
CA MET A 262 -2.62 9.92 -2.80
C MET A 262 -3.59 10.23 -3.95
N LEU A 263 -4.82 9.67 -3.92
CA LEU A 263 -5.83 9.95 -4.95
C LEU A 263 -6.29 11.41 -4.91
N TRP A 264 -6.46 11.99 -3.70
CA TRP A 264 -6.75 13.41 -3.54
C TRP A 264 -5.70 14.28 -4.24
N LEU A 265 -4.42 14.01 -4.00
CA LEU A 265 -3.32 14.76 -4.60
C LEU A 265 -3.28 14.65 -6.13
N LEU A 266 -3.57 13.46 -6.67
CA LEU A 266 -3.62 13.23 -8.12
C LEU A 266 -4.81 13.95 -8.78
N GLU A 267 -5.96 13.98 -8.13
CA GLU A 267 -7.11 14.74 -8.64
C GLU A 267 -6.93 16.25 -8.52
N VAL A 268 -6.21 16.73 -7.49
CA VAL A 268 -5.77 18.14 -7.44
C VAL A 268 -4.78 18.44 -8.56
N ALA A 269 -3.87 17.52 -8.89
CA ALA A 269 -2.98 17.69 -10.04
C ALA A 269 -3.78 17.81 -11.35
N ARG A 270 -4.71 16.87 -11.57
CA ARG A 270 -5.54 16.77 -12.78
C ARG A 270 -7.03 16.66 -12.41
N PRO A 271 -7.77 17.79 -12.36
CA PRO A 271 -9.16 17.80 -11.90
C PRO A 271 -10.16 17.10 -12.82
N SER A 272 -9.74 16.65 -14.01
CA SER A 272 -10.59 15.90 -14.93
C SER A 272 -10.72 14.42 -14.57
N VAL A 273 -9.82 13.86 -13.76
CA VAL A 273 -9.91 12.45 -13.31
C VAL A 273 -10.70 12.34 -12.00
N HIS A 274 -11.36 11.19 -11.81
CA HIS A 274 -12.26 10.91 -10.69
C HIS A 274 -11.85 9.60 -9.99
N LEU A 275 -10.59 9.52 -9.59
CA LEU A 275 -9.95 8.31 -9.03
C LEU A 275 -10.63 7.82 -7.74
N ARG A 276 -11.07 8.73 -6.87
CA ARG A 276 -11.67 8.40 -5.57
C ARG A 276 -13.04 7.77 -5.70
N GLU A 277 -13.79 8.12 -6.76
CA GLU A 277 -15.16 7.65 -6.98
C GLU A 277 -15.25 6.16 -7.30
N TYR A 278 -14.13 5.52 -7.66
CA TYR A 278 -14.03 4.07 -7.82
C TYR A 278 -14.13 3.31 -6.48
N PHE A 279 -14.01 4.00 -5.34
CA PHE A 279 -13.93 3.38 -4.02
C PHE A 279 -15.13 3.76 -3.16
N THR A 280 -15.99 2.78 -2.85
CA THR A 280 -17.18 3.00 -2.00
C THR A 280 -16.99 2.50 -0.57
N TYR A 281 -16.38 1.33 -0.38
CA TYR A 281 -16.33 0.64 0.92
C TYR A 281 -14.93 0.53 1.51
N ALA A 282 -13.92 0.45 0.65
CA ALA A 282 -12.53 0.34 1.05
C ALA A 282 -11.61 0.80 -0.08
N VAL A 283 -10.43 1.29 0.28
CA VAL A 283 -9.35 1.69 -0.63
C VAL A 283 -8.18 0.75 -0.40
N ILE A 284 -8.00 -0.18 -1.34
CA ILE A 284 -6.89 -1.14 -1.32
C ILE A 284 -5.71 -0.55 -2.10
N PRO A 285 -4.47 -0.56 -1.57
CA PRO A 285 -3.33 0.07 -2.22
C PRO A 285 -3.07 -0.38 -3.66
N LEU A 286 -3.24 -1.66 -3.97
CA LEU A 286 -3.07 -2.13 -5.36
C LEU A 286 -4.20 -1.68 -6.29
N GLU A 287 -5.41 -1.47 -5.76
CA GLU A 287 -6.54 -1.00 -6.54
C GLU A 287 -6.37 0.46 -6.97
N THR A 288 -5.66 1.30 -6.20
CA THR A 288 -5.34 2.67 -6.62
C THR A 288 -4.40 2.69 -7.84
N VAL A 289 -3.51 1.70 -7.96
CA VAL A 289 -2.67 1.51 -9.15
C VAL A 289 -3.51 1.08 -10.35
N HIS A 290 -4.46 0.15 -10.17
CA HIS A 290 -5.37 -0.26 -11.23
C HIS A 290 -6.22 0.91 -11.73
N VAL A 291 -6.79 1.70 -10.82
CA VAL A 291 -7.60 2.88 -11.18
C VAL A 291 -6.75 3.95 -11.89
N ALA A 292 -5.51 4.21 -11.43
CA ALA A 292 -4.59 5.10 -12.15
C ALA A 292 -4.29 4.62 -13.58
N LYS A 293 -4.22 3.30 -13.79
CA LYS A 293 -4.06 2.70 -15.12
C LYS A 293 -5.33 2.85 -15.97
N GLU A 294 -6.50 2.65 -15.39
CA GLU A 294 -7.81 2.78 -16.06
C GLU A 294 -8.07 4.23 -16.53
N GLU A 295 -7.73 5.22 -15.70
CA GLU A 295 -7.75 6.65 -16.04
C GLU A 295 -6.58 7.09 -16.93
N LYS A 296 -5.78 6.14 -17.43
CA LYS A 296 -4.65 6.36 -18.34
C LYS A 296 -3.63 7.36 -17.79
N LEU A 297 -3.40 7.36 -16.47
CA LEU A 297 -2.40 8.22 -15.83
C LEU A 297 -0.99 7.65 -15.96
N ILE A 298 -0.83 6.35 -16.19
CA ILE A 298 0.48 5.68 -16.18
C ILE A 298 1.12 5.75 -17.57
N GLU A 299 2.32 6.30 -17.66
CA GLU A 299 3.13 6.41 -18.87
C GLU A 299 4.17 5.27 -18.99
N ASP A 300 4.92 5.01 -17.91
CA ASP A 300 5.97 3.98 -17.86
C ASP A 300 5.97 3.24 -16.52
N ILE A 301 6.52 2.02 -16.52
CA ILE A 301 6.53 1.13 -15.35
C ILE A 301 7.93 0.59 -15.10
N LYS A 302 8.50 0.99 -13.96
CA LYS A 302 9.82 0.57 -13.50
C LYS A 302 9.72 -0.37 -12.30
N TYR A 303 10.58 -1.38 -12.29
CA TYR A 303 10.67 -2.36 -11.23
C TYR A 303 11.99 -2.21 -10.47
N ARG A 304 11.92 -2.24 -9.14
CA ARG A 304 13.10 -2.31 -8.26
C ARG A 304 13.01 -3.55 -7.39
N ALA A 305 14.00 -4.42 -7.56
CA ALA A 305 14.16 -5.59 -6.73
C ALA A 305 14.51 -5.19 -5.28
N SER A 306 13.89 -5.89 -4.35
CA SER A 306 14.22 -5.87 -2.94
C SER A 306 15.56 -6.54 -2.67
N LYS A 307 16.10 -6.27 -1.48
CA LYS A 307 17.26 -7.00 -0.95
C LYS A 307 17.01 -8.51 -0.89
N ARG A 308 15.77 -8.93 -0.60
CA ARG A 308 15.35 -10.33 -0.64
C ARG A 308 15.44 -10.92 -2.05
N THR A 309 14.88 -10.25 -3.04
CA THR A 309 14.91 -10.70 -4.44
C THR A 309 16.34 -10.80 -4.97
N ILE A 310 17.21 -9.87 -4.60
CA ILE A 310 18.65 -9.90 -4.94
C ILE A 310 19.35 -11.11 -4.30
N LEU A 311 19.17 -11.32 -3.00
CA LEU A 311 19.78 -12.46 -2.29
C LEU A 311 19.29 -13.81 -2.81
N LEU A 312 17.99 -13.94 -3.09
CA LEU A 312 17.44 -15.16 -3.72
C LEU A 312 18.00 -15.38 -5.12
N ARG A 313 18.28 -14.32 -5.88
CA ARG A 313 18.97 -14.47 -7.17
C ARG A 313 20.38 -15.00 -6.99
N TYR A 314 21.11 -14.52 -5.99
CA TYR A 314 22.45 -15.06 -5.67
C TYR A 314 22.37 -16.54 -5.28
N GLU A 315 21.34 -16.95 -4.54
CA GLU A 315 21.12 -18.35 -4.16
C GLU A 315 20.94 -19.28 -5.36
N GLU A 316 20.37 -18.79 -6.47
CA GLU A 316 20.20 -19.57 -7.70
C GLU A 316 21.50 -19.70 -8.53
N ILE A 317 22.40 -18.73 -8.49
CA ILE A 317 23.57 -18.65 -9.37
C ILE A 317 24.89 -19.04 -8.70
N ILE A 318 24.96 -18.98 -7.38
CA ILE A 318 26.12 -19.47 -6.63
C ILE A 318 26.11 -21.00 -6.69
N ASP A 319 27.27 -21.59 -6.99
CA ASP A 319 27.40 -23.05 -7.02
C ASP A 319 27.02 -23.63 -5.64
N LYS A 320 26.22 -24.70 -5.63
CA LYS A 320 25.65 -25.28 -4.39
C LYS A 320 26.71 -25.61 -3.32
N GLU A 321 27.92 -25.98 -3.72
CA GLU A 321 29.05 -26.24 -2.80
C GLU A 321 29.44 -25.00 -1.98
N TYR A 322 29.29 -23.80 -2.54
CA TYR A 322 29.72 -22.53 -1.96
C TYR A 322 28.57 -21.63 -1.50
N LEU A 323 27.32 -22.09 -1.63
CA LEU A 323 26.12 -21.30 -1.31
C LEU A 323 26.10 -20.78 0.13
N HIS A 324 26.64 -21.54 1.10
CA HIS A 324 26.72 -21.14 2.50
C HIS A 324 27.84 -20.11 2.80
N PHE A 325 28.77 -19.87 1.87
CA PHE A 325 29.92 -18.99 2.11
C PHE A 325 29.51 -17.56 2.47
N PRO A 326 28.51 -16.92 1.83
CA PRO A 326 28.24 -15.53 2.13
C PRO A 326 27.79 -15.32 3.58
N ARG A 327 26.93 -16.18 4.10
CA ARG A 327 26.50 -16.19 5.51
C ARG A 327 27.68 -16.47 6.45
N ALA A 328 28.48 -17.49 6.15
CA ALA A 328 29.64 -17.87 6.98
C ALA A 328 30.74 -16.78 7.03
N LEU A 329 30.92 -16.01 5.96
CA LEU A 329 31.85 -14.88 5.92
C LEU A 329 31.37 -13.73 6.81
N VAL A 330 30.08 -13.38 6.74
CA VAL A 330 29.47 -12.31 7.55
C VAL A 330 29.41 -12.70 9.03
N ALA A 331 29.14 -13.97 9.33
CA ALA A 331 29.14 -14.50 10.70
C ALA A 331 30.55 -14.69 11.29
N GLY A 332 31.62 -14.48 10.49
CA GLY A 332 33.01 -14.71 10.92
C GLY A 332 33.39 -16.19 11.09
N GLU A 333 32.50 -17.13 10.77
CA GLU A 333 32.72 -18.58 10.83
C GLU A 333 33.73 -19.06 9.77
N LYS A 334 33.88 -18.31 8.68
CA LYS A 334 34.84 -18.58 7.61
C LYS A 334 35.71 -17.35 7.36
N LYS A 335 37.03 -17.56 7.25
CA LYS A 335 37.97 -16.50 6.88
C LYS A 335 37.90 -16.23 5.38
N LEU A 336 38.10 -14.97 5.00
CA LEU A 336 38.11 -14.52 3.59
C LEU A 336 39.15 -15.28 2.74
N SER A 337 40.31 -15.66 3.30
CA SER A 337 41.33 -16.46 2.62
C SER A 337 40.80 -17.80 2.10
N HIS A 338 39.84 -18.42 2.79
CA HIS A 338 39.22 -19.67 2.34
C HIS A 338 38.41 -19.51 1.03
N LEU A 339 38.02 -18.28 0.68
CA LEU A 339 37.42 -17.94 -0.60
C LEU A 339 38.47 -17.50 -1.62
N ILE A 340 39.30 -16.53 -1.25
CA ILE A 340 40.23 -15.87 -2.19
C ILE A 340 41.31 -16.83 -2.68
N ASP A 341 41.87 -17.65 -1.80
CA ASP A 341 43.00 -18.54 -2.12
C ASP A 341 42.54 -19.87 -2.73
N ASN A 342 41.23 -20.16 -2.71
CA ASN A 342 40.70 -21.41 -3.22
C ASN A 342 40.73 -21.41 -4.76
N THR A 343 41.59 -22.23 -5.35
CA THR A 343 41.78 -22.35 -6.80
C THR A 343 40.65 -23.12 -7.50
N LYS A 344 39.82 -23.86 -6.75
CA LYS A 344 38.67 -24.59 -7.30
C LYS A 344 37.50 -23.66 -7.62
N ILE A 345 37.40 -22.52 -6.92
CA ILE A 345 36.35 -21.54 -7.14
C ILE A 345 36.77 -20.64 -8.30
N ASN A 346 36.01 -20.65 -9.39
CA ASN A 346 36.29 -19.76 -10.49
C ASN A 346 36.10 -18.29 -10.07
N ILE A 347 36.75 -17.36 -10.78
CA ILE A 347 36.77 -15.95 -10.41
C ILE A 347 35.38 -15.33 -10.31
N GLN A 348 34.44 -15.75 -11.18
CA GLN A 348 33.09 -15.19 -11.19
C GLN A 348 32.27 -15.67 -9.98
N GLN A 349 32.42 -16.94 -9.57
CA GLN A 349 31.82 -17.45 -8.35
C GLN A 349 32.35 -16.73 -7.10
N LYS A 350 33.66 -16.42 -7.04
CA LYS A 350 34.22 -15.59 -5.97
C LYS A 350 33.55 -14.21 -5.91
N ARG A 351 33.31 -13.59 -7.07
CA ARG A 351 32.61 -12.30 -7.16
C ARG A 351 31.17 -12.41 -6.65
N TYR A 352 30.40 -13.40 -7.11
CA TYR A 352 29.03 -13.62 -6.65
C TYR A 352 28.95 -13.88 -5.15
N ILE A 353 29.86 -14.69 -4.60
CA ILE A 353 29.89 -14.96 -3.15
C ILE A 353 30.14 -13.68 -2.36
N LEU A 354 31.10 -12.84 -2.78
CA LEU A 354 31.38 -11.57 -2.09
C LEU A 354 30.27 -10.53 -2.24
N GLU A 355 29.63 -10.45 -3.41
CA GLU A 355 28.48 -9.57 -3.63
C GLU A 355 27.27 -10.03 -2.80
N ALA A 356 27.01 -11.34 -2.73
CA ALA A 356 26.00 -11.89 -1.83
C ALA A 356 26.35 -11.64 -0.36
N SER A 357 27.63 -11.71 0.02
CA SER A 357 28.08 -11.39 1.39
C SER A 357 27.79 -9.94 1.73
N PHE A 358 28.00 -9.04 0.78
CA PHE A 358 27.71 -7.63 0.93
C PHE A 358 26.22 -7.37 1.14
N GLU A 359 25.38 -7.93 0.28
CA GLU A 359 23.92 -7.81 0.41
C GLU A 359 23.41 -8.41 1.72
N TYR A 360 23.95 -9.54 2.14
CA TYR A 360 23.61 -10.22 3.39
C TYR A 360 24.12 -9.45 4.62
N LEU A 361 25.28 -8.81 4.53
CA LEU A 361 25.82 -7.94 5.59
C LEU A 361 24.90 -6.74 5.84
N GLU A 362 24.50 -6.04 4.79
CA GLU A 362 23.55 -4.92 4.89
C GLU A 362 22.20 -5.38 5.44
N TYR A 363 21.71 -6.54 5.01
CA TYR A 363 20.50 -7.15 5.55
C TYR A 363 20.64 -7.41 7.05
N SER A 364 21.72 -8.05 7.48
CA SER A 364 21.98 -8.38 8.89
C SER A 364 22.08 -7.12 9.76
N TYR A 365 22.74 -6.08 9.26
CA TYR A 365 22.79 -4.78 9.94
C TYR A 365 21.41 -4.11 10.03
N SER A 366 20.59 -4.17 8.98
CA SER A 366 19.22 -3.62 8.99
C SER A 366 18.30 -4.31 10.00
N LYS A 367 18.61 -5.56 10.40
CA LYS A 367 17.91 -6.31 11.44
C LYS A 367 18.54 -6.15 12.83
N ASN A 368 19.45 -5.19 13.01
CA ASN A 368 20.17 -4.92 14.26
C ASN A 368 20.95 -6.14 14.79
N ALA A 369 21.45 -7.01 13.91
CA ALA A 369 22.18 -8.21 14.31
C ALA A 369 23.65 -7.93 14.69
N MET A 370 24.16 -6.72 14.45
CA MET A 370 25.54 -6.32 14.71
C MET A 370 25.65 -4.82 14.99
N THR A 371 26.76 -4.41 15.59
CA THR A 371 27.09 -3.00 15.82
C THR A 371 27.49 -2.29 14.52
N LYS A 372 27.47 -0.96 14.54
CA LYS A 372 27.89 -0.16 13.38
C LYS A 372 29.38 -0.34 13.09
N GLU A 373 30.20 -0.46 14.13
CA GLU A 373 31.65 -0.64 14.03
C GLU A 373 31.99 -1.97 13.34
N GLU A 374 31.39 -3.07 13.80
CA GLU A 374 31.52 -4.40 13.18
C GLU A 374 31.06 -4.40 11.71
N TYR A 375 29.91 -3.76 11.45
CA TYR A 375 29.39 -3.61 10.08
C TYR A 375 30.40 -2.89 9.18
N LEU A 376 30.97 -1.76 9.62
CA LEU A 376 31.91 -0.98 8.81
C LEU A 376 33.22 -1.74 8.55
N GLU A 377 33.73 -2.50 9.52
CA GLU A 377 34.93 -3.32 9.35
C GLU A 377 34.70 -4.45 8.33
N LEU A 378 33.60 -5.18 8.45
CA LEU A 378 33.24 -6.24 7.50
C LEU A 378 32.96 -5.66 6.12
N PHE A 379 32.24 -4.54 6.05
CA PHE A 379 31.94 -3.84 4.81
C PHE A 379 33.23 -3.46 4.08
N TYR A 380 34.18 -2.82 4.77
CA TYR A 380 35.47 -2.45 4.20
C TYR A 380 36.24 -3.69 3.71
N THR A 381 36.29 -4.74 4.52
CA THR A 381 37.01 -5.97 4.20
C THR A 381 36.44 -6.67 2.95
N LEU A 382 35.12 -6.89 2.91
CA LEU A 382 34.44 -7.58 1.82
C LEU A 382 34.44 -6.76 0.53
N SER A 383 34.19 -5.45 0.62
CA SER A 383 34.19 -4.56 -0.56
C SER A 383 35.58 -4.43 -1.17
N THR A 384 36.63 -4.32 -0.34
CA THR A 384 38.03 -4.31 -0.79
C THR A 384 38.38 -5.60 -1.52
N ALA A 385 38.05 -6.75 -0.92
CA ALA A 385 38.28 -8.05 -1.54
C ALA A 385 37.56 -8.17 -2.90
N ARG A 386 36.29 -7.71 -2.97
CA ARG A 386 35.51 -7.73 -4.20
C ARG A 386 36.12 -6.84 -5.28
N ALA A 387 36.61 -5.66 -4.92
CA ALA A 387 37.24 -4.72 -5.85
C ALA A 387 38.48 -5.32 -6.52
N PHE A 388 39.32 -6.05 -5.77
CA PHE A 388 40.51 -6.71 -6.32
C PHE A 388 40.21 -7.79 -7.37
N LEU A 389 39.00 -8.38 -7.36
CA LEU A 389 38.60 -9.37 -8.35
C LEU A 389 38.23 -8.74 -9.71
N GLY A 390 38.22 -7.42 -9.84
CA GLY A 390 37.94 -6.70 -11.09
C GLY A 390 36.49 -6.80 -11.58
N ILE A 391 36.27 -6.42 -12.83
CA ILE A 391 34.93 -6.39 -13.45
C ILE A 391 34.43 -7.81 -13.70
N GLY A 392 33.20 -8.09 -13.27
CA GLY A 392 32.51 -9.35 -13.53
C GLY A 392 31.16 -9.13 -14.20
N THR A 393 30.46 -10.23 -14.41
CA THR A 393 29.09 -10.20 -14.94
C THR A 393 28.15 -9.75 -13.83
N ASN A 394 27.32 -8.74 -14.11
CA ASN A 394 26.26 -8.32 -13.22
C ASN A 394 25.13 -9.35 -13.22
N ILE A 395 24.53 -9.58 -12.04
CA ILE A 395 23.34 -10.41 -11.95
C ILE A 395 22.20 -9.80 -12.76
N GLN A 396 21.47 -10.66 -13.45
CA GLN A 396 20.22 -10.29 -14.11
C GLN A 396 19.08 -10.71 -13.19
N ILE A 397 18.31 -9.74 -12.71
CA ILE A 397 17.09 -9.98 -11.94
C ILE A 397 15.93 -10.14 -12.92
N GLN A 398 15.27 -11.29 -12.87
CA GLN A 398 14.05 -11.48 -13.65
C GLN A 398 12.95 -10.60 -13.07
N ARG A 399 12.37 -9.72 -13.90
CA ARG A 399 11.22 -8.90 -13.53
C ARG A 399 10.02 -9.85 -13.29
N PRO A 400 9.40 -9.85 -12.09
CA PRO A 400 8.20 -10.61 -11.85
C PRO A 400 7.01 -10.04 -12.65
N PRO A 401 5.90 -10.78 -12.78
CA PRO A 401 4.66 -10.23 -13.32
C PRO A 401 4.28 -8.90 -12.65
N GLU A 402 3.84 -7.94 -13.46
CA GLU A 402 3.51 -6.60 -12.98
C GLU A 402 2.31 -6.62 -12.04
N ALA A 403 2.40 -5.87 -10.94
CA ALA A 403 1.31 -5.79 -9.98
C ALA A 403 0.01 -5.24 -10.61
N SER A 404 0.11 -4.28 -11.54
CA SER A 404 -1.04 -3.72 -12.27
C SER A 404 -1.65 -4.66 -13.34
N GLN A 405 -1.13 -5.88 -13.47
CA GLN A 405 -1.70 -6.96 -14.29
C GLN A 405 -2.32 -8.08 -13.43
N SER A 406 -2.34 -7.90 -12.11
CA SER A 406 -3.06 -8.78 -11.21
C SER A 406 -4.57 -8.66 -11.41
N HIS A 407 -5.32 -9.65 -10.94
CA HIS A 407 -6.77 -9.53 -10.90
C HIS A 407 -7.19 -8.46 -9.87
N ARG A 408 -8.40 -7.93 -10.04
CA ARG A 408 -9.01 -6.98 -9.11
C ARG A 408 -9.38 -7.64 -7.77
N ALA A 409 -9.55 -6.84 -6.73
CA ALA A 409 -9.76 -7.32 -5.36
C ALA A 409 -11.12 -7.98 -5.11
N LEU A 410 -12.21 -7.48 -5.71
CA LEU A 410 -13.54 -8.02 -5.47
C LEU A 410 -13.80 -9.20 -6.42
N ARG A 411 -14.26 -10.33 -5.89
CA ARG A 411 -14.52 -11.56 -6.64
C ARG A 411 -15.98 -11.99 -6.52
N LEU A 412 -16.62 -12.23 -7.67
CA LEU A 412 -17.82 -13.04 -7.79
C LEU A 412 -17.46 -14.42 -8.34
N ALA A 413 -18.05 -15.46 -7.76
CA ALA A 413 -17.83 -16.84 -8.17
C ALA A 413 -19.17 -17.56 -8.40
N THR A 414 -19.26 -18.30 -9.49
CA THR A 414 -20.35 -19.26 -9.73
C THR A 414 -19.74 -20.63 -9.96
N ALA A 415 -20.29 -21.68 -9.37
CA ALA A 415 -19.77 -23.02 -9.60
C ALA A 415 -20.88 -24.05 -9.73
N PHE A 416 -20.62 -25.09 -10.52
CA PHE A 416 -21.50 -26.22 -10.72
C PHE A 416 -20.72 -27.51 -10.49
N GLY A 417 -21.33 -28.47 -9.81
CA GLY A 417 -20.65 -29.68 -9.43
C GLY A 417 -21.56 -30.73 -8.82
N ALA A 418 -20.94 -31.71 -8.18
CA ALA A 418 -21.65 -32.72 -7.42
C ALA A 418 -20.95 -32.94 -6.07
N ARG A 419 -21.75 -33.15 -5.02
CA ARG A 419 -21.31 -33.58 -3.68
C ARG A 419 -21.92 -34.94 -3.38
N SER A 420 -21.09 -35.96 -3.19
CA SER A 420 -21.53 -37.34 -2.92
C SER A 420 -22.57 -37.85 -3.93
N GLY A 421 -22.40 -37.48 -5.21
CA GLY A 421 -23.31 -37.84 -6.32
C GLY A 421 -24.53 -36.93 -6.50
N GLU A 422 -24.77 -35.98 -5.59
CA GLU A 422 -25.86 -35.01 -5.69
C GLU A 422 -25.41 -33.73 -6.41
N ALA A 423 -26.14 -33.31 -7.44
CA ALA A 423 -25.85 -32.06 -8.16
C ALA A 423 -25.98 -30.84 -7.23
N MET A 424 -25.04 -29.90 -7.35
CA MET A 424 -24.92 -28.73 -6.50
C MET A 424 -24.56 -27.50 -7.34
N GLU A 425 -25.15 -26.36 -6.98
CA GLU A 425 -24.80 -25.05 -7.48
C GLU A 425 -24.18 -24.23 -6.35
N PHE A 426 -23.19 -23.39 -6.66
CA PHE A 426 -22.53 -22.54 -5.67
C PHE A 426 -22.45 -21.10 -6.16
N LEU A 427 -22.63 -20.17 -5.22
CA LEU A 427 -22.44 -18.74 -5.42
C LEU A 427 -21.49 -18.20 -4.36
N GLY A 428 -20.43 -17.52 -4.80
CA GLY A 428 -19.41 -16.94 -3.93
C GLY A 428 -19.26 -15.43 -4.13
N LEU A 429 -19.05 -14.70 -3.03
CA LEU A 429 -18.70 -13.29 -3.03
C LEU A 429 -17.55 -13.05 -2.05
N ARG A 430 -16.50 -12.40 -2.53
CA ARG A 430 -15.42 -11.84 -1.71
C ARG A 430 -15.23 -10.36 -2.04
N PRO A 431 -15.36 -9.44 -1.06
CA PRO A 431 -15.26 -8.01 -1.30
C PRO A 431 -13.83 -7.48 -1.47
N ALA A 432 -12.81 -8.19 -0.97
CA ALA A 432 -11.46 -7.65 -0.89
C ALA A 432 -10.37 -8.73 -1.00
N TYR A 433 -9.23 -8.32 -1.55
CA TYR A 433 -7.98 -9.09 -1.64
C TYR A 433 -8.13 -10.46 -2.32
N HIS A 434 -7.18 -11.35 -2.06
CA HIS A 434 -7.01 -12.61 -2.79
C HIS A 434 -6.66 -13.76 -1.84
N ASP A 435 -6.98 -14.98 -2.29
CA ASP A 435 -6.65 -16.22 -1.62
C ASP A 435 -5.45 -16.94 -2.28
N LEU A 436 -4.89 -17.96 -1.61
CA LEU A 436 -3.79 -18.78 -2.17
C LEU A 436 -4.22 -19.60 -3.40
N LYS A 437 -5.53 -19.83 -3.56
CA LYS A 437 -6.11 -20.58 -4.68
C LYS A 437 -6.37 -19.69 -5.90
N ASP A 438 -6.30 -18.37 -5.80
CA ASP A 438 -6.41 -17.46 -6.94
C ASP A 438 -5.17 -17.55 -7.83
N THR A 439 -5.24 -16.91 -9.00
CA THR A 439 -4.05 -16.77 -9.84
C THR A 439 -3.02 -15.88 -9.11
N PRO A 440 -1.78 -16.36 -8.90
CA PRO A 440 -0.75 -15.56 -8.23
C PRO A 440 -0.12 -14.51 -9.15
N TYR A 441 -0.59 -14.39 -10.39
CA TYR A 441 -0.01 -13.48 -11.38
C TYR A 441 -0.16 -12.02 -10.94
N GLY A 442 0.97 -11.34 -10.73
CA GLY A 442 1.01 -9.95 -10.24
C GLY A 442 0.91 -9.82 -8.71
N PHE A 443 0.80 -10.93 -7.97
CA PHE A 443 0.81 -10.95 -6.51
C PHE A 443 2.13 -11.51 -5.96
N LEU A 444 2.42 -11.19 -4.70
CA LEU A 444 3.53 -11.81 -4.00
C LEU A 444 3.18 -13.27 -3.70
N ARG A 445 4.07 -14.17 -4.07
CA ARG A 445 3.90 -15.60 -3.84
C ARG A 445 3.76 -15.94 -2.35
N GLY A 446 2.83 -16.84 -2.03
CA GLY A 446 2.64 -17.33 -0.66
C GLY A 446 1.90 -16.36 0.27
N THR A 447 1.30 -15.29 -0.26
CA THR A 447 0.42 -14.40 0.52
C THR A 447 -1.04 -14.81 0.35
N GLN A 448 -1.85 -14.67 1.40
CA GLN A 448 -3.30 -14.60 1.27
C GLN A 448 -3.83 -13.68 2.36
N ILE A 449 -4.77 -12.82 1.99
CA ILE A 449 -5.52 -12.02 2.93
C ILE A 449 -6.95 -12.01 2.40
N GLU A 450 -7.93 -12.39 3.20
CA GLU A 450 -9.32 -12.51 2.80
C GLU A 450 -10.19 -11.94 3.92
N PHE A 451 -10.70 -10.71 3.74
CA PHE A 451 -11.36 -9.95 4.82
C PHE A 451 -12.87 -10.08 4.87
N ALA A 452 -13.48 -10.69 3.87
CA ALA A 452 -14.70 -11.43 4.05
C ALA A 452 -14.80 -12.44 2.90
N ASN A 453 -15.53 -13.52 3.08
CA ASN A 453 -15.91 -14.38 1.97
C ASN A 453 -17.23 -15.06 2.34
N LEU A 454 -18.18 -15.06 1.41
CA LEU A 454 -19.43 -15.77 1.55
C LEU A 454 -19.54 -16.78 0.42
N GLU A 455 -19.72 -18.06 0.73
CA GLU A 455 -20.04 -19.11 -0.22
C GLU A 455 -21.36 -19.77 0.17
N LEU A 456 -22.30 -19.78 -0.77
CA LEU A 456 -23.61 -20.41 -0.66
C LEU A 456 -23.65 -21.63 -1.58
N SER A 457 -24.31 -22.69 -1.15
CA SER A 457 -24.68 -23.82 -1.99
C SER A 457 -26.19 -23.96 -2.11
N TYR A 458 -26.65 -24.42 -3.27
CA TYR A 458 -28.05 -24.70 -3.54
C TYR A 458 -28.18 -26.11 -4.13
N SER A 459 -29.02 -26.93 -3.50
CA SER A 459 -29.41 -28.23 -4.02
C SER A 459 -30.73 -28.72 -3.40
N LYS A 460 -31.52 -29.48 -4.17
CA LYS A 460 -32.85 -29.98 -3.79
C LYS A 460 -33.75 -28.90 -3.13
N ASN A 461 -33.76 -27.69 -3.69
CA ASN A 461 -34.49 -26.53 -3.17
C ASN A 461 -34.06 -26.05 -1.76
N VAL A 462 -32.86 -26.42 -1.31
CA VAL A 462 -32.29 -25.98 -0.03
C VAL A 462 -31.05 -25.15 -0.28
N LEU A 463 -31.07 -23.91 0.22
CA LEU A 463 -29.92 -23.01 0.25
C LEU A 463 -29.17 -23.21 1.57
N LYS A 464 -27.84 -23.34 1.51
CA LYS A 464 -26.97 -23.50 2.68
C LYS A 464 -25.77 -22.55 2.60
N VAL A 465 -25.28 -22.12 3.76
CA VAL A 465 -24.02 -21.38 3.87
C VAL A 465 -22.89 -22.40 4.00
N GLU A 466 -22.04 -22.48 2.99
CA GLU A 466 -20.86 -23.36 2.97
C GLU A 466 -19.71 -22.75 3.76
N GLU A 467 -19.48 -21.45 3.55
CA GLU A 467 -18.43 -20.68 4.20
C GLU A 467 -18.86 -19.23 4.39
N ALA A 468 -18.54 -18.67 5.55
CA ALA A 468 -18.63 -17.25 5.85
C ALA A 468 -17.38 -16.81 6.62
N THR A 469 -16.34 -16.37 5.92
CA THR A 469 -15.08 -15.92 6.53
C THR A 469 -15.15 -14.43 6.84
N ILE A 470 -14.65 -14.02 8.02
CA ILE A 470 -14.48 -12.60 8.41
C ILE A 470 -13.00 -12.21 8.43
N ILE A 471 -12.09 -13.13 8.69
CA ILE A 471 -10.68 -12.87 8.51
C ILE A 471 -9.98 -14.15 8.09
N SER A 472 -9.10 -14.06 7.10
CA SER A 472 -8.11 -15.09 6.85
C SER A 472 -6.84 -14.41 6.39
N ILE A 473 -5.72 -14.59 7.09
CA ILE A 473 -4.42 -14.02 6.73
C ILE A 473 -3.42 -15.16 6.79
N ALA A 474 -2.71 -15.39 5.69
CA ALA A 474 -1.68 -16.41 5.58
C ALA A 474 -0.41 -15.81 4.98
N SER A 475 0.70 -16.22 5.57
CA SER A 475 2.05 -15.93 5.15
C SER A 475 2.80 -17.24 5.05
N ILE A 476 2.86 -17.78 3.83
CA ILE A 476 3.57 -19.03 3.54
C ILE A 476 4.94 -18.65 2.97
N ALA A 477 5.78 -18.08 3.83
CA ALA A 477 7.11 -17.60 3.44
C ALA A 477 8.09 -18.77 3.27
N GLN A 478 8.64 -18.92 2.05
CA GLN A 478 9.60 -19.97 1.75
C GLN A 478 10.95 -19.68 2.42
N ARG A 479 11.49 -20.70 3.09
CA ARG A 479 12.85 -20.71 3.61
C ARG A 479 13.87 -20.80 2.48
N SER A 480 15.01 -20.19 2.71
CA SER A 480 16.14 -20.16 1.79
C SER A 480 17.45 -20.11 2.59
N GLU A 481 18.61 -20.21 1.94
CA GLU A 481 19.92 -20.10 2.60
C GLU A 481 20.06 -18.82 3.44
N PHE A 482 19.52 -17.71 2.93
CA PHE A 482 19.64 -16.39 3.56
C PHE A 482 18.47 -16.06 4.49
N PHE A 483 17.35 -16.79 4.39
CA PHE A 483 16.11 -16.43 5.08
C PHE A 483 15.54 -17.62 5.85
N ASP A 484 15.69 -17.56 7.17
CA ASP A 484 15.07 -18.47 8.14
C ASP A 484 13.59 -18.13 8.39
N SER A 485 12.81 -18.01 7.30
CA SER A 485 11.42 -17.56 7.34
C SER A 485 10.50 -18.55 8.06
N PHE A 486 9.60 -18.01 8.88
CA PHE A 486 8.52 -18.76 9.52
C PHE A 486 7.21 -18.54 8.75
N SER A 487 6.47 -19.63 8.50
CA SER A 487 5.16 -19.56 7.88
C SER A 487 4.07 -19.57 8.95
N TRP A 488 3.01 -18.79 8.75
CA TRP A 488 1.88 -18.74 9.66
C TRP A 488 0.59 -18.46 8.92
N ARG A 489 -0.54 -18.85 9.51
CA ARG A 489 -1.87 -18.53 8.99
C ARG A 489 -2.86 -18.35 10.12
N THR A 490 -3.93 -17.62 9.86
CA THR A 490 -5.08 -17.51 10.77
C THR A 490 -6.36 -17.52 9.95
N LYS A 491 -7.43 -18.08 10.52
CA LYS A 491 -8.76 -18.02 9.93
C LYS A 491 -9.81 -17.89 11.04
N LEU A 492 -10.73 -16.95 10.84
CA LEU A 492 -11.91 -16.71 11.66
C LEU A 492 -13.14 -16.66 10.74
N GLY A 493 -14.15 -17.48 11.02
CA GLY A 493 -15.37 -17.52 10.21
C GLY A 493 -16.27 -18.71 10.55
N TRP A 494 -17.21 -19.01 9.67
CA TRP A 494 -18.04 -20.21 9.75
C TRP A 494 -17.77 -21.11 8.55
N ASP A 495 -17.70 -22.41 8.77
CA ASP A 495 -17.61 -23.39 7.70
C ASP A 495 -18.37 -24.69 8.02
N ARG A 496 -18.59 -25.50 6.97
CA ARG A 496 -19.18 -26.85 7.06
C ARG A 496 -18.11 -27.95 7.10
N ASN A 497 -16.91 -27.62 7.57
CA ASN A 497 -15.81 -28.57 7.66
C ASN A 497 -15.75 -29.23 9.03
N PHE A 498 -16.64 -28.95 9.99
CA PHE A 498 -16.64 -29.74 11.22
C PHE A 498 -17.12 -31.18 10.96
N VAL A 499 -17.07 -32.03 12.01
CA VAL A 499 -17.52 -33.43 11.87
C VAL A 499 -19.04 -33.57 11.84
N ASP A 500 -19.79 -32.58 12.33
CA ASP A 500 -21.21 -32.49 12.03
C ASP A 500 -21.41 -31.74 10.70
N GLU A 501 -22.47 -32.04 9.97
CA GLU A 501 -22.76 -31.39 8.69
C GLU A 501 -23.35 -29.98 8.86
N LYS A 502 -23.20 -29.33 10.02
CA LYS A 502 -23.70 -27.97 10.27
C LYS A 502 -22.63 -26.94 9.92
N THR A 503 -23.07 -25.70 9.77
CA THR A 503 -22.20 -24.54 9.58
C THR A 503 -21.81 -24.02 10.97
N ASN A 504 -20.54 -24.21 11.36
CA ASN A 504 -20.05 -23.91 12.70
C ASN A 504 -18.98 -22.83 12.65
N PHE A 505 -18.90 -22.02 13.71
CA PHE A 505 -17.84 -21.04 13.84
C PHE A 505 -16.51 -21.74 14.08
N LEU A 506 -15.47 -21.29 13.39
CA LEU A 506 -14.09 -21.74 13.46
C LEU A 506 -13.17 -20.56 13.77
N ALA A 507 -12.28 -20.77 14.73
CA ALA A 507 -11.08 -19.97 14.90
C ALA A 507 -9.84 -20.86 14.86
N THR A 508 -8.86 -20.53 14.04
CA THR A 508 -7.60 -21.29 13.95
C THR A 508 -6.41 -20.35 13.76
N VAL A 509 -5.29 -20.71 14.39
CA VAL A 509 -3.99 -20.06 14.18
C VAL A 509 -2.98 -21.15 13.90
N GLY A 510 -2.42 -21.12 12.70
CA GLY A 510 -1.47 -22.10 12.19
C GLY A 510 -0.04 -21.56 12.13
N ALA A 511 0.91 -22.44 12.34
CA ALA A 511 2.34 -22.16 12.40
C ALA A 511 3.11 -23.27 11.68
N GLY A 512 4.17 -22.92 10.94
CA GLY A 512 4.90 -23.91 10.19
C GLY A 512 6.03 -23.37 9.34
N TYR A 513 6.40 -24.14 8.33
CA TYR A 513 7.51 -23.84 7.44
C TYR A 513 7.17 -24.18 6.01
N SER A 514 7.78 -23.44 5.08
CA SER A 514 7.66 -23.66 3.65
C SER A 514 9.03 -23.69 2.99
N TRP A 515 9.15 -24.46 1.92
CA TRP A 515 10.32 -24.53 1.05
C TRP A 515 9.86 -24.54 -0.40
N GLY A 516 10.60 -23.89 -1.29
CA GLY A 516 10.22 -23.86 -2.70
C GLY A 516 11.34 -23.38 -3.60
N ASN A 517 11.07 -23.45 -4.88
CA ASN A 517 11.88 -22.88 -5.95
C ASN A 517 10.99 -21.97 -6.81
N LYS A 518 11.47 -21.48 -7.95
CA LYS A 518 10.70 -20.62 -8.85
C LYS A 518 9.40 -21.22 -9.41
N ASP A 519 9.26 -22.55 -9.43
CA ASP A 519 8.16 -23.25 -10.10
C ASP A 519 7.10 -23.79 -9.11
N ALA A 520 7.52 -24.12 -7.89
CA ALA A 520 6.67 -24.74 -6.89
C ALA A 520 7.15 -24.50 -5.45
N TYR A 521 6.24 -24.58 -4.48
CA TYR A 521 6.57 -24.62 -3.06
C TYR A 521 5.70 -25.61 -2.29
N VAL A 522 6.28 -26.15 -1.23
CA VAL A 522 5.60 -27.01 -0.26
C VAL A 522 5.56 -26.33 1.09
N TYR A 523 4.57 -26.65 1.91
CA TYR A 523 4.49 -26.15 3.28
C TYR A 523 3.93 -27.22 4.22
N PHE A 524 4.34 -27.13 5.48
CA PHE A 524 3.86 -27.96 6.57
C PHE A 524 3.44 -27.07 7.73
N MET A 525 2.21 -27.25 8.22
CA MET A 525 1.61 -26.42 9.26
C MET A 525 1.08 -27.28 10.41
N LEU A 526 1.14 -26.72 11.61
CA LEU A 526 0.43 -27.15 12.79
C LEU A 526 -0.63 -26.09 13.12
N ASP A 527 -1.89 -26.50 13.20
CA ASP A 527 -3.06 -25.62 13.28
C ASP A 527 -3.90 -25.90 14.53
N PRO A 528 -3.56 -25.33 15.70
CA PRO A 528 -4.51 -25.21 16.81
C PRO A 528 -5.81 -24.53 16.35
N LEU A 529 -6.95 -25.16 16.66
CA LEU A 529 -8.26 -24.71 16.22
C LEU A 529 -9.34 -24.90 17.28
N VAL A 530 -10.36 -24.06 17.21
CA VAL A 530 -11.56 -24.11 18.05
C VAL A 530 -12.78 -24.06 17.15
N TYR A 531 -13.68 -25.02 17.31
CA TYR A 531 -15.02 -24.99 16.73
C TYR A 531 -16.06 -24.67 17.80
N VAL A 532 -16.97 -23.74 17.52
CA VAL A 532 -18.15 -23.48 18.35
C VAL A 532 -19.37 -24.06 17.62
N ALA A 533 -19.71 -25.29 18.01
CA ALA A 533 -20.91 -26.02 17.58
C ALA A 533 -21.91 -26.07 18.75
N ASP A 534 -22.67 -27.16 18.88
CA ASP A 534 -23.52 -27.38 20.06
C ASP A 534 -22.69 -27.43 21.36
N ILE A 535 -21.45 -27.93 21.27
CA ILE A 535 -20.43 -27.90 22.32
C ILE A 535 -19.14 -27.34 21.72
N THR A 536 -18.50 -26.40 22.42
CA THR A 536 -17.18 -25.89 22.04
C THR A 536 -16.17 -27.02 22.06
N THR A 537 -15.54 -27.26 20.90
CA THR A 537 -14.59 -28.36 20.68
C THR A 537 -13.24 -27.78 20.31
N VAL A 538 -12.19 -28.18 21.01
CA VAL A 538 -10.81 -27.79 20.69
C VAL A 538 -10.13 -28.91 19.92
N GLY A 539 -9.30 -28.55 18.94
CA GLY A 539 -8.53 -29.52 18.18
C GLY A 539 -7.16 -29.01 17.77
N ILE A 540 -6.40 -29.92 17.22
CA ILE A 540 -5.12 -29.64 16.58
C ILE A 540 -5.14 -30.24 15.18
N GLY A 541 -4.77 -29.44 14.20
CA GLY A 541 -4.61 -29.83 12.81
C GLY A 541 -3.14 -29.97 12.42
N THR A 542 -2.82 -30.90 11.53
CA THR A 542 -1.57 -30.88 10.77
C THR A 542 -1.88 -30.81 9.30
N SER A 543 -1.21 -29.93 8.57
CA SER A 543 -1.45 -29.71 7.14
C SER A 543 -0.15 -29.83 6.36
N ALA A 544 -0.21 -30.46 5.20
CA ALA A 544 0.85 -30.51 4.20
C ALA A 544 0.28 -29.99 2.87
N GLY A 545 0.90 -28.96 2.30
CA GLY A 545 0.47 -28.36 1.04
C GLY A 545 1.56 -28.33 -0.01
N LEU A 546 1.14 -28.36 -1.27
CA LEU A 546 1.96 -28.17 -2.47
C LEU A 546 1.25 -27.17 -3.39
N VAL A 547 2.00 -26.17 -3.83
CA VAL A 547 1.54 -25.16 -4.79
C VAL A 547 2.49 -25.16 -5.99
N LEU A 548 1.92 -25.34 -7.18
CA LEU A 548 2.60 -25.22 -8.46
C LEU A 548 2.15 -23.91 -9.11
N ASP A 549 3.06 -22.95 -9.25
CA ASP A 549 2.75 -21.57 -9.64
C ASP A 549 3.77 -20.95 -10.61
N GLY A 550 4.69 -21.74 -11.15
CA GLY A 550 5.68 -21.28 -12.14
C GLY A 550 5.10 -20.84 -13.50
N PHE A 551 3.80 -21.07 -13.76
CA PHE A 551 3.16 -20.75 -15.03
C PHE A 551 2.26 -19.53 -14.92
N SER A 552 2.30 -18.65 -15.91
CA SER A 552 1.50 -17.41 -15.93
C SER A 552 0.00 -17.64 -16.18
N PHE A 553 -0.36 -18.78 -16.78
CA PHE A 553 -1.73 -19.09 -17.20
C PHE A 553 -2.42 -20.13 -16.31
N MET A 554 -1.68 -20.82 -15.44
CA MET A 554 -2.25 -21.86 -14.58
C MET A 554 -1.52 -21.99 -13.25
N SER A 555 -2.24 -22.44 -12.22
CA SER A 555 -1.65 -22.83 -10.94
C SER A 555 -2.38 -24.05 -10.36
N THR A 556 -1.68 -24.85 -9.58
CA THR A 556 -2.25 -26.02 -8.89
C THR A 556 -2.01 -25.87 -7.40
N ASN A 557 -3.05 -26.04 -6.59
CA ASN A 557 -2.93 -26.09 -5.14
C ASN A 557 -3.44 -27.43 -4.63
N ILE A 558 -2.64 -28.11 -3.83
CA ILE A 558 -2.97 -29.37 -3.17
C ILE A 558 -2.74 -29.17 -1.68
N GLU A 559 -3.71 -29.51 -0.85
CA GLU A 559 -3.58 -29.50 0.60
C GLU A 559 -4.19 -30.76 1.20
N TYR A 560 -3.46 -31.37 2.13
CA TYR A 560 -3.89 -32.50 2.93
C TYR A 560 -3.81 -32.12 4.41
N THR A 561 -4.90 -32.28 5.14
CA THR A 561 -5.01 -31.88 6.54
C THR A 561 -5.59 -33.03 7.37
N ASN A 562 -4.99 -33.31 8.52
CA ASN A 562 -5.59 -34.16 9.56
C ASN A 562 -5.89 -33.32 10.78
N ARG A 563 -7.03 -33.57 11.43
CA ARG A 563 -7.45 -32.90 12.66
C ARG A 563 -7.82 -33.92 13.71
N TRP A 564 -7.39 -33.66 14.94
CA TRP A 564 -7.73 -34.42 16.13
C TRP A 564 -8.38 -33.49 17.13
N TYR A 565 -9.52 -33.91 17.67
CA TYR A 565 -10.31 -33.13 18.61
C TYR A 565 -10.25 -33.73 20.01
N ASP A 566 -10.42 -32.90 21.04
CA ASP A 566 -10.56 -33.29 22.45
C ASP A 566 -11.72 -34.27 22.70
N SER A 567 -12.76 -34.18 21.87
CA SER A 567 -13.93 -35.06 21.81
C SER A 567 -13.65 -36.46 21.23
N GLN A 568 -12.38 -36.85 21.05
CA GLN A 568 -11.94 -38.12 20.42
C GLN A 568 -12.37 -38.30 18.95
N LYS A 569 -12.92 -37.24 18.35
CA LYS A 569 -13.27 -37.17 16.93
C LYS A 569 -12.00 -36.98 16.10
N LYS A 570 -12.00 -37.47 14.86
CA LYS A 570 -10.92 -37.24 13.89
C LYS A 570 -11.49 -36.84 12.55
N GLN A 571 -10.70 -36.06 11.81
CA GLN A 571 -11.07 -35.63 10.48
C GLN A 571 -9.86 -35.60 9.56
N THR A 572 -10.06 -36.04 8.33
CA THR A 572 -9.09 -35.92 7.25
C THR A 572 -9.71 -35.11 6.12
N LEU A 573 -9.02 -34.07 5.67
CA LEU A 573 -9.41 -33.21 4.57
C LEU A 573 -8.35 -33.30 3.47
N PHE A 574 -8.80 -33.38 2.23
CA PHE A 574 -7.95 -33.31 1.06
C PHE A 574 -8.59 -32.39 0.03
N SER A 575 -7.84 -31.39 -0.43
CA SER A 575 -8.29 -30.41 -1.42
C SER A 575 -7.28 -30.34 -2.55
N ILE A 576 -7.75 -30.44 -3.79
CA ILE A 576 -6.98 -30.08 -4.98
C ILE A 576 -7.75 -29.04 -5.78
N SER A 577 -7.06 -28.00 -6.22
CA SER A 577 -7.60 -27.02 -7.16
C SER A 577 -6.63 -26.78 -8.30
N GLN A 578 -7.15 -26.83 -9.52
CA GLN A 578 -6.45 -26.47 -10.74
C GLN A 578 -7.07 -25.19 -11.29
N ASN A 579 -6.25 -24.17 -11.43
CA ASN A 579 -6.64 -22.84 -11.87
C ASN A 579 -6.17 -22.60 -13.30
N PHE A 580 -7.02 -21.95 -14.09
CA PHE A 580 -6.71 -21.44 -15.42
C PHE A 580 -7.08 -19.97 -15.48
N ARG A 581 -6.09 -19.11 -15.68
CA ARG A 581 -6.28 -17.67 -15.88
C ARG A 581 -6.66 -17.42 -17.34
N SER A 582 -7.92 -17.08 -17.59
CA SER A 582 -8.41 -16.81 -18.95
C SER A 582 -8.17 -15.36 -19.39
N SER A 583 -8.20 -14.42 -18.44
CA SER A 583 -7.84 -13.01 -18.63
C SER A 583 -7.30 -12.43 -17.32
N GLN A 584 -7.00 -11.13 -17.28
CA GLN A 584 -6.61 -10.46 -16.03
C GLN A 584 -7.63 -10.67 -14.90
N ASN A 585 -8.92 -10.59 -15.25
CA ASN A 585 -10.04 -10.55 -14.29
C ASN A 585 -10.97 -11.75 -14.40
N THR A 586 -10.55 -12.83 -15.07
CA THR A 586 -11.35 -14.06 -15.18
C THR A 586 -10.51 -15.30 -14.94
N GLN A 587 -11.07 -16.23 -14.16
CA GLN A 587 -10.43 -17.50 -13.83
C GLN A 587 -11.45 -18.63 -13.88
N ILE A 588 -11.03 -19.77 -14.44
CA ILE A 588 -11.75 -21.04 -14.33
C ILE A 588 -10.98 -21.90 -13.32
N ARG A 589 -11.68 -22.49 -12.35
CA ARG A 589 -11.09 -23.33 -11.30
C ARG A 589 -11.80 -24.68 -11.25
N LEU A 590 -11.05 -25.76 -11.42
CA LEU A 590 -11.51 -27.12 -11.14
C LEU A 590 -11.15 -27.44 -9.69
N ILE A 591 -12.12 -27.89 -8.90
CA ILE A 591 -11.95 -28.13 -7.46
C ILE A 591 -12.42 -29.54 -7.14
N TYR A 592 -11.59 -30.29 -6.43
CA TYR A 592 -11.96 -31.53 -5.78
C TYR A 592 -11.64 -31.46 -4.29
N ASP A 593 -12.66 -31.64 -3.46
CA ASP A 593 -12.57 -31.66 -2.01
C ASP A 593 -13.04 -33.03 -1.51
N TYR A 594 -12.25 -33.69 -0.66
CA TYR A 594 -12.60 -34.91 0.04
C TYR A 594 -12.53 -34.67 1.54
N LYS A 595 -13.56 -35.09 2.26
CA LYS A 595 -13.67 -34.99 3.70
C LYS A 595 -14.00 -36.37 4.25
N GLU A 596 -13.22 -36.81 5.22
CA GLU A 596 -13.47 -38.03 5.97
C GLU A 596 -13.62 -37.65 7.44
N ARG A 597 -14.70 -38.11 8.07
CA ARG A 597 -15.08 -37.78 9.44
C ARG A 597 -15.19 -39.09 10.23
N HIS A 598 -14.56 -39.12 11.40
CA HIS A 598 -14.61 -40.25 12.33
C HIS A 598 -15.21 -39.79 13.65
N GLU A 599 -16.35 -40.36 14.00
CA GLU A 599 -17.04 -40.13 15.26
C GLU A 599 -17.25 -41.48 15.96
N LEU A 600 -16.52 -41.71 17.06
CA LEU A 600 -16.53 -42.97 17.81
C LEU A 600 -16.18 -44.19 16.93
N ARG A 601 -17.19 -44.93 16.45
CA ARG A 601 -17.06 -46.11 15.57
C ARG A 601 -17.63 -45.88 14.17
N GLU A 602 -18.24 -44.73 13.92
CA GLU A 602 -18.85 -44.40 12.64
C GLU A 602 -17.86 -43.59 11.79
N LYS A 603 -17.81 -43.95 10.52
CA LYS A 603 -16.99 -43.31 9.50
C LYS A 603 -17.93 -42.79 8.42
N SER A 604 -17.83 -41.51 8.11
CA SER A 604 -18.52 -40.90 6.97
C SER A 604 -17.54 -40.17 6.07
N ASP A 605 -17.83 -40.15 4.78
CA ASP A 605 -17.04 -39.48 3.77
C ASP A 605 -17.93 -38.62 2.86
N GLU A 606 -17.34 -37.54 2.36
CA GLU A 606 -17.97 -36.57 1.47
C GLU A 606 -16.95 -36.17 0.42
N ASN A 607 -17.30 -36.34 -0.85
CA ASN A 607 -16.49 -35.90 -1.97
C ASN A 607 -17.27 -34.85 -2.78
N THR A 608 -16.64 -33.71 -3.03
CA THR A 608 -17.20 -32.63 -3.86
C THR A 608 -16.29 -32.41 -5.06
N LEU A 609 -16.84 -32.48 -6.27
CA LEU A 609 -16.18 -32.09 -7.51
C LEU A 609 -16.96 -30.94 -8.13
N ARG A 610 -16.31 -29.79 -8.37
CA ARG A 610 -16.96 -28.62 -8.97
C ARG A 610 -16.05 -27.87 -9.93
N THR A 611 -16.68 -27.23 -10.92
CA THR A 611 -16.04 -26.26 -11.81
C THR A 611 -16.58 -24.88 -11.46
N ALA A 612 -15.69 -23.95 -11.13
CA ALA A 612 -16.02 -22.59 -10.75
C ALA A 612 -15.52 -21.58 -11.80
N PHE A 613 -16.35 -20.57 -12.07
CA PHE A 613 -16.04 -19.40 -12.86
C PHE A 613 -15.93 -18.20 -11.93
N HIS A 614 -14.77 -17.56 -11.90
CA HIS A 614 -14.51 -16.38 -11.09
C HIS A 614 -14.36 -15.16 -11.98
N TYR A 615 -15.02 -14.07 -11.57
CA TYR A 615 -14.89 -12.75 -12.16
C TYR A 615 -14.42 -11.78 -11.08
N TYR A 616 -13.39 -11.01 -11.40
CA TYR A 616 -12.78 -10.03 -10.51
C TYR A 616 -13.05 -8.61 -11.02
N PHE A 617 -13.46 -7.67 -10.16
CA PHE A 617 -13.71 -6.27 -10.54
C PHE A 617 -13.34 -5.25 -9.47
#